data_AF-A0A6J6E139-F1
#
_entry.id   AF-A0A6J6E139-F1
#
_cell.length_a   1.000
_cell.length_b   1.000
_cell.length_c   1.000
_cell.angle_alpha   90.00
_cell.angle_beta   90.00
_cell.angle_gamma   90.00
#
_symmetry.space_group_name_H-M   'P 1'
#
loop_
_entity.id
_entity.type
_entity.pdbx_description
1 polymer ?
#
loop_
_entity_poly.entity_id
_entity_poly.type
_entity_poly.pdbx_seq_one_letter_code
_entity_poly.pdbx_strand_id
1 'polypeptide(L)'
;MNKLLRTAIIWVVLIPVFYLLGQFLGYFIFWALGYDEGESILTGPVIDRFIVSIPVGVLMLTPCVQAVRYGFAAKRAVGRKALFPTLAGALAGSFIFFSLLVSLLGLA
;
A
#
# COMPACT_ATOMS: atom_id res chain seq x y z
N MET A 1 16.28 17.09 14.30
CA MET A 1 15.73 15.78 13.87
C MET A 1 16.49 15.34 12.62
N ASN A 2 17.04 14.12 12.57
CA ASN A 2 17.80 13.63 11.41
C ASN A 2 16.91 13.68 10.14
N LYS A 3 17.45 14.18 9.02
CA LYS A 3 16.71 14.31 7.74
C LYS A 3 16.07 12.99 7.32
N LEU A 4 16.77 11.86 7.49
CA LEU A 4 16.27 10.53 7.15
C LEU A 4 15.09 10.10 8.04
N LEU A 5 15.15 10.41 9.34
CA LEU A 5 14.06 10.11 10.28
C LEU A 5 12.81 10.93 9.96
N ARG A 6 12.98 12.22 9.62
CA ARG A 6 11.88 13.08 9.17
C ARG A 6 11.22 12.52 7.91
N THR A 7 12.03 12.13 6.91
CA THR A 7 11.53 11.53 5.67
C THR A 7 10.77 10.23 5.94
N ALA A 8 11.28 9.35 6.81
CA ALA A 8 10.60 8.11 7.16
C ALA A 8 9.21 8.37 7.79
N ILE A 9 9.09 9.35 8.70
CA ILE A 9 7.81 9.73 9.31
C ILE A 9 6.85 10.29 8.27
N ILE A 10 7.32 11.15 7.36
CA ILE A 10 6.49 11.69 6.27
C ILE A 10 5.90 10.55 5.45
N TRP A 11 6.70 9.55 5.09
CA TRP A 11 6.21 8.39 4.34
C TRP A 11 5.18 7.57 5.12
N VAL A 12 5.35 7.40 6.43
CA VAL A 12 4.34 6.75 7.28
C VAL A 12 3.02 7.54 7.28
N VAL A 13 3.08 8.87 7.37
CA VAL A 13 1.89 9.73 7.33
C VAL A 13 1.22 9.71 5.95
N LEU A 14 1.99 9.45 4.87
CA LEU A 14 1.47 9.33 3.52
C LEU A 14 0.78 7.97 3.24
N ILE A 15 0.98 6.94 4.08
CA ILE A 15 0.31 5.64 3.93
C ILE A 15 -1.22 5.79 3.79
N PRO A 16 -1.95 6.45 4.70
CA PRO A 16 -3.40 6.63 4.56
C PRO A 16 -3.80 7.41 3.30
N VAL A 17 -2.99 8.38 2.87
CA VAL A 17 -3.27 9.15 1.63
C VAL A 17 -3.19 8.25 0.42
N PHE A 18 -2.11 7.48 0.28
CA PHE A 18 -1.93 6.53 -0.82
C PHE A 18 -2.91 5.35 -0.74
N TYR A 19 -3.35 4.98 0.46
CA TYR A 19 -4.40 3.99 0.64
C TYR A 19 -5.72 4.48 0.02
N LEU A 20 -6.14 5.71 0.34
CA LEU A 20 -7.34 6.32 -0.25
C LEU A 20 -7.22 6.49 -1.77
N LEU A 21 -6.04 6.92 -2.25
CA LEU A 21 -5.76 7.01 -3.69
C LEU A 21 -5.80 5.64 -4.37
N GLY A 22 -5.31 4.60 -3.71
CA GLY A 22 -5.39 3.22 -4.20
C GLY A 22 -6.83 2.73 -4.31
N GLN A 23 -7.66 2.99 -3.30
CA GLN A 23 -9.09 2.67 -3.35
C GLN A 23 -9.78 3.41 -4.51
N PHE A 24 -9.56 4.73 -4.62
CA PHE A 24 -10.12 5.53 -5.70
C PHE A 24 -9.67 5.05 -7.09
N LEU A 25 -8.39 4.72 -7.25
CA LEU A 25 -7.86 4.16 -8.49
C LEU A 25 -8.50 2.80 -8.80
N GLY A 26 -8.71 1.95 -7.80
CA GLY A 26 -9.39 0.67 -7.94
C GLY A 26 -10.80 0.84 -8.48
N TYR A 27 -11.59 1.72 -7.86
CA TYR A 27 -12.94 2.06 -8.34
C TYR A 27 -12.92 2.64 -9.75
N PHE A 28 -11.97 3.53 -10.06
CA PHE A 28 -11.87 4.12 -11.38
C PHE A 28 -11.56 3.09 -12.47
N ILE A 29 -10.61 2.17 -12.24
CA ILE A 29 -10.29 1.12 -13.21
C ILE A 29 -11.47 0.15 -13.35
N PHE A 30 -12.12 -0.21 -12.24
CA PHE A 30 -13.28 -1.11 -12.26
C PHE A 30 -14.44 -0.52 -13.06
N TRP A 31 -14.74 0.77 -12.84
CA TRP A 31 -15.72 1.51 -13.63
C TRP A 31 -15.32 1.60 -15.11
N ALA A 32 -14.05 1.86 -15.41
CA ALA A 32 -13.54 1.93 -16.79
C ALA A 32 -13.61 0.59 -17.53
N LEU A 33 -13.64 -0.53 -16.81
CA LEU A 33 -13.85 -1.88 -17.36
C LEU A 33 -15.34 -2.19 -17.61
N GLY A 34 -16.26 -1.29 -17.24
CA GLY A 34 -17.69 -1.41 -17.51
C GLY A 34 -18.48 -2.18 -16.45
N TYR A 35 -17.92 -2.38 -15.26
CA TYR A 35 -18.63 -2.99 -14.14
C TYR A 35 -19.56 -1.99 -13.45
N ASP A 36 -20.73 -2.48 -13.03
CA ASP A 36 -21.71 -1.66 -12.33
C ASP A 36 -21.31 -1.38 -10.87
N GLU A 37 -21.78 -0.25 -10.33
CA GLU A 37 -21.53 0.12 -8.93
C GLU A 37 -22.12 -0.93 -7.98
N GLY A 38 -21.25 -1.61 -7.22
CA GLY A 38 -21.64 -2.65 -6.26
C GLY A 38 -21.33 -4.08 -6.72
N GLU A 39 -20.94 -4.27 -7.99
CA GLU A 39 -20.36 -5.54 -8.41
C GLU A 39 -18.99 -5.75 -7.75
N SER A 40 -18.71 -6.99 -7.37
CA SER A 40 -17.45 -7.33 -6.72
C SER A 40 -16.38 -7.61 -7.76
N ILE A 41 -15.20 -7.02 -7.59
CA ILE A 41 -13.99 -7.43 -8.34
C ILE A 41 -13.72 -8.94 -8.15
N LEU A 42 -14.17 -9.53 -7.03
CA LEU A 42 -14.02 -10.96 -6.74
C LEU A 42 -14.93 -11.86 -7.59
N THR A 43 -15.93 -11.32 -8.28
CA THR A 43 -16.80 -12.07 -9.20
C THR A 43 -16.39 -11.93 -10.66
N GLY A 44 -15.56 -10.94 -11.00
CA GLY A 44 -15.03 -10.75 -12.34
C GLY A 44 -13.99 -11.81 -12.78
N PRO A 45 -13.67 -11.90 -14.08
CA PRO A 45 -12.61 -12.72 -14.62
C PRO A 45 -11.27 -12.47 -13.92
N VAL A 46 -10.46 -13.53 -13.83
CA VAL A 46 -9.14 -13.46 -13.17
C VAL A 46 -8.25 -12.36 -13.76
N ILE A 47 -8.33 -12.13 -15.07
CA ILE A 47 -7.55 -11.08 -15.77
C ILE A 47 -7.90 -9.68 -15.23
N ASP A 48 -9.18 -9.37 -15.05
CA ASP A 48 -9.63 -8.05 -14.58
C ASP A 48 -9.17 -7.79 -13.14
N ARG A 49 -9.14 -8.85 -12.31
CA ARG A 49 -8.57 -8.78 -10.96
C ARG A 49 -7.11 -8.36 -10.98
N PHE A 50 -6.31 -8.90 -11.91
CA PHE A 50 -4.90 -8.49 -12.05
C PHE A 50 -4.76 -7.07 -12.58
N ILE A 51 -5.56 -6.68 -13.58
CA ILE A 51 -5.55 -5.34 -14.18
C ILE A 51 -5.81 -4.27 -13.11
N VAL A 52 -6.73 -4.52 -12.18
CA VAL A 52 -7.05 -3.59 -11.08
C VAL A 52 -6.02 -3.69 -9.95
N SER A 53 -5.72 -4.91 -9.48
CA SER A 53 -4.96 -5.10 -8.23
C SER A 53 -3.48 -4.73 -8.36
N ILE A 54 -2.86 -4.90 -9.54
CA ILE A 54 -1.45 -4.55 -9.75
C ILE A 54 -1.20 -3.05 -9.57
N PRO A 55 -1.84 -2.14 -10.34
CA PRO A 55 -1.60 -0.70 -10.21
C PRO A 55 -2.02 -0.16 -8.83
N VAL A 56 -3.14 -0.65 -8.28
CA VAL A 56 -3.58 -0.30 -6.92
C VAL A 56 -2.55 -0.74 -5.88
N GLY A 57 -2.06 -1.98 -5.99
CA GLY A 57 -1.06 -2.53 -5.08
C GLY A 57 0.27 -1.79 -5.15
N VAL A 58 0.74 -1.46 -6.34
CA VAL A 58 1.95 -0.63 -6.52
C VAL A 58 1.79 0.72 -5.83
N LEU A 59 0.65 1.38 -6.02
CA LEU A 59 0.37 2.68 -5.41
C LEU A 59 0.35 2.57 -3.88
N MET A 60 -0.41 1.62 -3.32
CA MET A 60 -0.56 1.44 -1.87
C MET A 60 0.73 0.98 -1.16
N LEU A 61 1.55 0.15 -1.81
CA LEU A 61 2.77 -0.38 -1.21
C LEU A 61 3.94 0.59 -1.28
N THR A 62 3.94 1.54 -2.23
CA THR A 62 5.01 2.53 -2.41
C THR A 62 5.38 3.28 -1.11
N PRO A 63 4.45 3.93 -0.39
CA PRO A 63 4.80 4.63 0.85
C PRO A 63 5.28 3.69 1.96
N CYS A 64 4.79 2.45 2.01
CA CYS A 64 5.21 1.44 2.98
C CYS A 64 6.67 1.04 2.76
N VAL A 65 7.04 0.74 1.51
CA VAL A 65 8.41 0.40 1.13
C VAL A 65 9.35 1.57 1.40
N GLN A 66 8.94 2.81 1.10
CA GLN A 66 9.76 3.99 1.35
C GLN A 66 9.92 4.24 2.86
N ALA A 67 8.86 4.14 3.67
CA ALA A 67 8.93 4.24 5.12
C ALA A 67 9.92 3.24 5.73
N VAL A 68 9.90 1.99 5.25
CA VAL A 68 10.83 0.95 5.68
C VAL A 68 12.27 1.26 5.24
N ARG A 69 12.48 1.62 3.97
CA ARG A 69 13.81 1.96 3.43
C ARG A 69 14.46 3.12 4.18
N TYR A 70 13.74 4.23 4.36
CA TYR A 70 14.25 5.40 5.09
C TYR A 70 14.36 5.13 6.59
N GLY A 71 13.48 4.31 7.16
CA GLY A 71 13.55 3.85 8.55
C GLY A 71 14.80 3.02 8.85
N PHE A 72 15.13 2.05 8.00
CA PHE A 72 16.37 1.27 8.11
C PHE A 72 17.62 2.12 7.93
N ALA A 73 17.61 3.06 6.98
CA ALA A 73 18.71 4.01 6.80
C ALA A 73 18.89 4.90 8.04
N ALA A 74 17.80 5.39 8.63
CA ALA A 74 17.81 6.19 9.85
C ALA A 74 18.24 5.39 11.10
N LYS A 75 17.98 4.08 11.15
CA LYS A 75 18.38 3.18 12.25
C LYS A 75 19.90 3.15 12.44
N ARG A 76 20.67 3.19 11.35
CA ARG A 76 22.14 3.29 11.41
C ARG A 76 22.63 4.62 11.99
N ALA A 77 21.86 5.70 11.84
CA ALA A 77 22.28 7.05 12.21
C ALA A 77 21.74 7.54 13.58
N VAL A 78 20.58 7.04 14.03
CA VAL A 78 19.87 7.54 15.23
C VAL A 78 19.49 6.41 16.19
N GLY A 79 19.86 5.16 15.88
CA GLY A 79 19.61 4.00 16.74
C GLY A 79 18.13 3.67 16.89
N ARG A 80 17.70 3.38 18.13
CA ARG A 80 16.35 2.85 18.44
C ARG A 80 15.19 3.77 18.03
N LYS A 81 15.40 5.08 17.91
CA LYS A 81 14.34 6.04 17.55
C LYS A 81 13.80 5.85 16.13
N ALA A 82 14.51 5.15 15.26
CA ALA A 82 14.05 4.84 13.90
C ALA A 82 13.27 3.51 13.78
N LEU A 83 13.12 2.75 14.88
CA LEU A 83 12.34 1.49 14.87
C LEU A 83 10.87 1.74 14.56
N PHE A 84 10.28 2.79 15.13
CA PHE A 84 8.85 3.10 14.97
C PHE A 84 8.42 3.26 13.50
N PRO A 85 9.01 4.15 12.68
CA PRO A 85 8.58 4.30 11.29
C PRO A 85 8.87 3.07 10.44
N THR A 86 9.92 2.30 10.76
CA THR A 86 10.23 1.05 10.08
C THR A 86 9.17 -0.02 10.36
N LEU A 87 8.76 -0.18 11.62
CA LEU A 87 7.73 -1.13 12.04
C LEU A 87 6.36 -0.73 11.50
N ALA A 88 6.01 0.56 11.55
CA ALA A 88 4.75 1.06 11.02
C ALA A 88 4.63 0.79 9.51
N GLY A 89 5.67 1.11 8.73
CA GLY A 89 5.70 0.84 7.29
C GLY A 89 5.66 -0.66 6.99
N ALA A 90 6.37 -1.49 7.75
CA ALA A 90 6.38 -2.95 7.56
C ALA A 90 5.02 -3.58 7.87
N LEU A 91 4.41 -3.23 9.00
CA LEU A 91 3.10 -3.76 9.41
C LEU A 91 2.00 -3.34 8.43
N ALA A 92 1.96 -2.06 8.05
CA ALA A 92 0.99 -1.56 7.08
C ALA A 92 1.20 -2.21 5.69
N GLY A 93 2.46 -2.32 5.25
CA GLY A 93 2.80 -2.96 3.98
C GLY A 93 2.43 -4.44 3.95
N SER A 94 2.72 -5.18 5.03
CA SER A 94 2.34 -6.60 5.15
C SER A 94 0.82 -6.78 5.15
N PHE A 95 0.08 -5.92 5.85
CA PHE A 95 -1.38 -5.95 5.85
C PHE A 95 -1.95 -5.70 4.45
N ILE A 96 -1.52 -4.62 3.78
CA ILE A 96 -1.96 -4.28 2.42
C ILE A 96 -1.62 -5.40 1.44
N PHE A 97 -0.40 -5.93 1.50
CA PHE A 97 0.04 -7.02 0.63
C PHE A 97 -0.82 -8.28 0.84
N PHE A 98 -1.08 -8.65 2.10
CA PHE A 98 -1.91 -9.80 2.41
C PHE A 98 -3.35 -9.61 1.94
N SER A 99 -3.95 -8.44 2.16
CA SER A 99 -5.29 -8.11 1.67
C SER A 99 -5.40 -8.19 0.15
N LEU A 100 -4.41 -7.68 -0.59
CA LEU A 100 -4.35 -7.78 -2.05
C LEU A 100 -4.23 -9.24 -2.50
N LEU A 101 -3.42 -10.04 -1.81
CA LEU A 101 -3.19 -11.43 -2.14
C LEU A 101 -4.46 -12.27 -1.93
N VAL A 102 -5.18 -12.07 -0.82
CA VAL A 102 -6.48 -12.69 -0.55
C VAL A 102 -7.50 -12.30 -1.62
N SER A 103 -7.54 -11.01 -2.00
CA SER A 103 -8.45 -10.51 -3.04
C SER A 103 -8.16 -11.10 -4.41
N LEU A 104 -6.88 -11.24 -4.78
CA LEU A 104 -6.46 -11.86 -6.04
C LEU A 104 -6.80 -13.36 -6.09
N LEU A 105 -6.60 -14.08 -4.99
CA LEU A 105 -6.88 -15.51 -4.92
C LEU A 105 -8.38 -15.84 -4.78
N GLY A 106 -9.24 -14.84 -4.58
CA GLY A 106 -10.67 -15.06 -4.36
C GLY A 106 -10.94 -15.84 -3.06
N LEU A 107 -10.07 -15.71 -2.06
CA LEU A 107 -10.19 -16.38 -0.76
C LEU A 107 -11.08 -15.60 0.24
N ALA A 108 -11.96 -14.73 -0.26
CA ALA A 108 -12.82 -13.84 0.53
C ALA A 108 -14.30 -14.06 0.17
#